data_AF-A0A8S3IWP7-F1
#
_entry.id   AF-A0A8S3IWP7-F1
#
_cell.length_a   1.000
_cell.length_b   1.000
_cell.length_c   1.000
_cell.angle_alpha   90.00
_cell.angle_beta   90.00
_cell.angle_gamma   90.00
#
_symmetry.space_group_name_H-M   'P 1'
#
loop_
_entity.id
_entity.type
_entity.pdbx_description
1 polymer ?
#
loop_
_entity_poly.entity_id
_entity_poly.type
_entity_poly.pdbx_seq_one_letter_code
_entity_poly.pdbx_strand_id
1 'polypeptide(L)'
;MLINEDHAVSVQYRNVCQSVTHEIAHQWFGNLVSIHWWNDVYVVEGFAKWFEYLATDYIVPEYNVFSEFFSTQFVRYFDYCINILHSEADDLDEKDFSFEGFIYSKGSCLMRMLHLFVGQNHFLDSIRLFLNRYSYRTATAIDFWACVEEITNLPI
;
A
#
# COMPACT_ATOMS: atom_id res chain seq x y z
N MET A 1 13.50 12.94 8.29
CA MET A 1 12.54 14.02 7.95
C MET A 1 12.41 14.90 9.19
N LEU A 2 12.73 16.19 9.11
CA LEU A 2 12.70 17.11 10.26
C LEU A 2 11.74 18.26 9.95
N ILE A 3 10.84 18.56 10.89
CA ILE A 3 9.95 19.71 10.82
C ILE A 3 10.53 20.79 11.73
N ASN A 4 10.61 22.02 11.24
CA ASN A 4 10.83 23.18 12.09
C ASN A 4 9.46 23.69 12.56
N GLU A 5 9.17 23.52 13.85
CA GLU A 5 7.86 23.86 14.41
C GLU A 5 7.49 25.34 14.24
N ASP A 6 8.48 26.24 14.22
CA ASP A 6 8.30 27.69 14.10
C ASP A 6 7.90 28.15 12.68
N HIS A 7 8.03 27.26 11.68
CA HIS A 7 7.82 27.60 10.27
C HIS A 7 6.93 26.62 9.53
N ALA A 8 6.47 25.56 10.20
CA ALA A 8 5.75 24.50 9.54
C ALA A 8 4.26 24.80 9.37
N VAL A 9 3.76 24.66 8.15
CA VAL A 9 2.33 24.72 7.86
C VAL A 9 1.68 23.36 8.07
N SER A 10 0.35 23.34 8.31
CA SER A 10 -0.42 22.11 8.57
C SER A 10 -0.20 21.00 7.53
N VAL A 11 0.00 21.38 6.26
CA VAL A 11 0.31 20.44 5.16
C VAL A 11 1.66 19.73 5.38
N GLN A 12 2.68 20.42 5.89
CA GLN A 12 3.99 19.81 6.14
C GLN A 12 3.91 18.77 7.26
N TYR A 13 3.18 19.06 8.34
CA TYR A 13 2.92 18.08 9.41
C TYR A 13 2.18 16.85 8.90
N ARG A 14 1.14 17.04 8.08
CA ARG A 14 0.41 15.94 7.45
C ARG A 14 1.33 15.08 6.58
N ASN A 15 2.13 15.70 5.70
CA ASN A 15 3.04 14.97 4.80
C ASN A 15 4.10 14.17 5.59
N VAL A 16 4.60 14.72 6.70
CA VAL A 16 5.54 13.99 7.57
C VAL A 16 4.84 12.85 8.28
N CYS A 17 3.65 13.06 8.82
CA CYS A 17 2.86 12.00 9.45
C CYS A 17 2.63 10.86 8.45
N GLN A 18 2.17 11.19 7.25
CA GLN A 18 1.97 10.25 6.15
C GLN A 18 3.26 9.48 5.83
N SER A 19 4.36 10.19 5.56
CA SER A 19 5.64 9.55 5.24
C SER A 19 6.12 8.63 6.36
N VAL A 20 6.03 9.06 7.62
CA VAL A 20 6.42 8.22 8.77
C VAL A 20 5.54 6.98 8.87
N THR A 21 4.23 7.11 8.70
CA THR A 21 3.31 5.97 8.72
C THR A 21 3.52 5.01 7.55
N HIS A 22 3.88 5.50 6.36
CA HIS A 22 4.27 4.70 5.19
C HIS A 22 5.51 3.84 5.50
N GLU A 23 6.58 4.46 5.99
CA GLU A 23 7.82 3.75 6.33
C GLU A 23 7.67 2.79 7.53
N ILE A 24 6.75 3.08 8.45
CA ILE A 24 6.39 2.16 9.53
C ILE A 24 5.63 0.94 8.97
N ALA A 25 4.72 1.14 8.01
CA ALA A 25 4.04 0.02 7.38
C ALA A 25 5.03 -0.95 6.69
N HIS A 26 6.12 -0.41 6.12
CA HIS A 26 7.18 -1.23 5.53
C HIS A 26 7.89 -2.18 6.52
N GLN A 27 7.80 -1.93 7.83
CA GLN A 27 8.33 -2.87 8.83
C GLN A 27 7.66 -4.25 8.74
N TRP A 28 6.39 -4.31 8.29
CA TRP A 28 5.69 -5.55 7.99
C TRP A 28 5.73 -5.89 6.49
N PHE A 29 5.41 -4.92 5.62
CA PHE A 29 5.32 -5.12 4.17
C PHE A 29 6.59 -4.63 3.46
N GLY A 30 7.53 -5.52 3.18
CA GLY A 30 8.82 -5.20 2.59
C GLY A 30 9.99 -5.70 3.44
N ASN A 31 9.92 -5.50 4.77
CA ASN A 31 10.95 -5.98 5.69
C ASN A 31 10.65 -7.37 6.28
N LEU A 32 9.51 -7.54 6.97
CA LEU A 32 9.15 -8.84 7.56
C LEU A 32 8.82 -9.87 6.48
N VAL A 33 8.05 -9.45 5.47
CA VAL A 33 7.79 -10.22 4.24
C VAL A 33 8.19 -9.37 3.06
N SER A 34 9.19 -9.81 2.30
CA SER A 34 9.65 -9.10 1.09
C SER A 34 8.95 -9.69 -0.15
N ILE A 35 8.89 -8.92 -1.24
CA ILE A 35 8.45 -9.46 -2.54
C ILE A 35 9.48 -10.43 -3.09
N HIS A 36 9.02 -11.48 -3.79
CA HIS A 36 9.92 -12.42 -4.46
C HIS A 36 10.69 -11.76 -5.61
N TRP A 37 10.01 -10.91 -6.37
CA TRP A 37 10.60 -10.12 -7.45
C TRP A 37 9.85 -8.81 -7.62
N TRP A 38 10.44 -7.86 -8.36
CA TRP A 38 9.95 -6.49 -8.41
C TRP A 38 8.62 -6.31 -9.16
N ASN A 39 8.20 -7.29 -9.97
CA ASN A 39 6.85 -7.30 -10.58
C ASN A 39 5.71 -7.34 -9.54
N ASP A 40 5.99 -7.72 -8.29
CA ASP A 40 5.02 -7.71 -7.19
C ASP A 40 5.11 -6.48 -6.29
N VAL A 41 5.89 -5.47 -6.66
CA VAL A 41 6.15 -4.29 -5.82
C VAL A 41 4.88 -3.53 -5.41
N TYR A 42 3.82 -3.59 -6.23
CA TYR A 42 2.53 -2.96 -5.91
C TYR A 42 1.89 -3.53 -4.63
N VAL A 43 2.21 -4.76 -4.23
CA VAL A 43 1.69 -5.36 -3.00
C VAL A 43 2.25 -4.60 -1.80
N VAL A 44 3.57 -4.48 -1.72
CA VAL A 44 4.24 -3.82 -0.59
C VAL A 44 4.01 -2.31 -0.59
N GLU A 45 4.14 -1.65 -1.73
CA GLU A 45 3.94 -0.20 -1.83
C GLU A 45 2.47 0.21 -1.75
N GLY A 46 1.57 -0.62 -2.29
CA GLY A 46 0.13 -0.42 -2.18
C GLY A 46 -0.35 -0.56 -0.73
N PHE A 47 0.17 -1.55 0.01
CA PHE A 47 -0.11 -1.67 1.44
C PHE A 47 0.46 -0.50 2.23
N ALA A 48 1.74 -0.17 2.05
CA ALA A 48 2.36 0.93 2.77
C ALA A 48 1.60 2.26 2.52
N LYS A 49 1.24 2.52 1.27
CA LYS A 49 0.45 3.69 0.90
C LYS A 49 -0.98 3.64 1.43
N TRP A 50 -1.65 2.48 1.49
CA TRP A 50 -3.00 2.41 2.09
C TRP A 50 -2.97 2.60 3.61
N PHE A 51 -2.00 1.98 4.28
CA PHE A 51 -1.79 2.13 5.72
C PHE A 51 -1.34 3.52 6.12
N GLU A 52 -0.61 4.24 5.25
CA GLU A 52 -0.31 5.66 5.43
C GLU A 52 -1.57 6.47 5.70
N TYR A 53 -2.62 6.32 4.88
CA TYR A 53 -3.86 7.05 5.05
C TYR A 53 -4.67 6.55 6.26
N LEU A 54 -4.77 5.23 6.46
CA LEU A 54 -5.49 4.68 7.62
C LEU A 54 -4.87 5.12 8.95
N ALA A 55 -3.54 5.05 9.06
CA ALA A 55 -2.83 5.43 10.28
C ALA A 55 -2.88 6.95 10.49
N THR A 56 -2.71 7.75 9.43
CA THR A 56 -2.81 9.21 9.56
C THR A 56 -4.21 9.64 9.99
N ASP A 57 -5.26 9.05 9.41
CA ASP A 57 -6.65 9.31 9.82
C ASP A 57 -6.91 8.92 11.28
N TYR A 58 -6.32 7.82 11.74
CA TYR A 58 -6.42 7.40 13.13
C TYR A 58 -5.67 8.31 14.12
N ILE A 59 -4.47 8.78 13.75
CA ILE A 59 -3.61 9.60 14.62
C ILE A 59 -4.09 11.06 14.64
N VAL A 60 -4.50 11.61 13.49
CA VAL A 60 -4.93 13.01 13.33
C VAL A 60 -6.19 13.10 12.43
N PRO A 61 -7.38 12.72 12.95
CA PRO A 61 -8.61 12.67 12.16
C PRO A 61 -9.00 14.01 11.53
N GLU A 62 -8.57 15.13 12.12
CA GLU A 62 -8.86 16.49 11.64
C GLU A 62 -8.28 16.77 10.25
N TYR A 63 -7.32 15.97 9.78
CA TYR A 63 -6.75 16.11 8.45
C TYR A 63 -7.68 15.65 7.33
N ASN A 64 -8.73 14.86 7.61
CA ASN A 64 -9.67 14.35 6.60
C ASN A 64 -8.95 13.80 5.36
N VAL A 65 -7.98 12.91 5.60
CA VAL A 65 -7.02 12.46 4.59
C VAL A 65 -7.66 11.65 3.47
N PHE A 66 -8.85 11.10 3.65
CA PHE A 66 -9.54 10.37 2.58
C PHE A 66 -10.07 11.27 1.46
N SER A 67 -10.31 12.55 1.74
CA SER A 67 -10.62 13.52 0.67
C SER A 67 -9.39 13.75 -0.21
N GLU A 68 -8.20 13.85 0.42
CA GLU A 68 -6.92 13.92 -0.27
C GLU A 68 -6.60 12.62 -1.02
N PHE A 69 -6.87 11.45 -0.43
CA PHE A 69 -6.69 10.14 -1.06
C PHE A 69 -7.41 10.07 -2.39
N PHE A 70 -8.69 10.46 -2.41
CA PHE A 70 -9.49 10.44 -3.63
C PHE A 70 -8.89 11.33 -4.72
N SER A 71 -8.48 12.55 -4.38
CA SER A 71 -7.90 13.45 -5.38
C SER A 71 -6.51 13.01 -5.86
N THR A 72 -5.66 12.53 -4.96
CA THR A 72 -4.23 12.32 -5.22
C THR A 72 -3.87 10.90 -5.68
N GLN A 73 -4.58 9.89 -5.19
CA GLN A 73 -4.32 8.49 -5.54
C GLN A 73 -5.28 7.99 -6.63
N PHE A 74 -6.54 8.42 -6.61
CA PHE A 74 -7.52 7.99 -7.61
C PHE A 74 -7.60 8.93 -8.81
N VAL A 75 -8.06 10.18 -8.62
CA VAL A 75 -8.32 11.10 -9.74
C VAL A 75 -7.05 11.41 -10.54
N ARG A 76 -5.95 11.74 -9.86
CA ARG A 76 -4.67 12.07 -10.53
C ARG A 76 -4.13 10.95 -11.42
N TYR A 77 -4.37 9.69 -11.05
CA TYR A 77 -3.84 8.52 -11.77
C TYR A 77 -4.92 7.76 -12.54
N PHE A 78 -6.09 8.36 -12.73
CA PHE A 78 -7.23 7.69 -13.37
C PHE A 78 -6.90 7.22 -14.79
N ASP A 79 -6.17 8.02 -15.56
CA ASP A 79 -5.75 7.66 -16.93
C ASP A 79 -4.77 6.49 -16.96
N TYR A 80 -4.07 6.22 -15.85
CA TYR A 80 -3.15 5.10 -15.67
C TYR A 80 -3.86 3.83 -15.17
N CYS A 81 -5.18 3.84 -14.97
CA CYS A 81 -5.95 2.67 -14.55
C CYS A 81 -5.80 1.48 -15.51
N ILE A 82 -5.53 1.74 -16.80
CA ILE A 82 -5.31 0.70 -17.81
C ILE A 82 -3.94 0.03 -17.70
N ASN A 83 -2.97 0.64 -17.02
CA ASN A 83 -1.62 0.09 -16.88
C ASN A 83 -1.65 -1.14 -15.96
N ILE A 84 -0.95 -2.19 -16.35
CA ILE A 84 -0.90 -3.44 -15.59
C ILE A 84 -0.04 -3.22 -14.33
N LEU A 85 -0.53 -3.67 -13.17
CA LEU A 85 0.21 -3.55 -11.90
C LEU A 85 1.31 -4.61 -11.75
N HIS A 86 1.13 -5.75 -12.40
CA HIS A 86 2.03 -6.90 -12.36
C HIS A 86 2.51 -7.20 -13.79
N SER A 87 3.77 -6.87 -14.08
CA SER A 87 4.40 -7.16 -15.38
C SER A 87 5.06 -8.55 -15.38
N GLU A 88 5.41 -9.05 -16.56
CA GLU A 88 6.27 -10.23 -16.66
C GLU A 88 7.68 -9.92 -16.09
N ALA A 89 8.32 -10.91 -15.48
CA ALA A 89 9.58 -10.71 -14.78
C ALA A 89 10.75 -10.36 -15.72
N ASP A 90 10.72 -10.88 -16.95
CA ASP A 90 11.76 -10.69 -17.97
C ASP A 90 11.68 -9.30 -18.64
N ASP A 91 10.53 -8.63 -18.55
CA ASP A 91 10.31 -7.27 -19.09
C ASP A 91 10.87 -6.17 -18.19
N LEU A 92 11.43 -6.55 -17.03
CA LEU A 92 11.92 -5.61 -16.02
C LEU A 92 13.43 -5.42 -16.14
N ASP A 93 13.86 -4.49 -17.00
CA ASP A 93 15.21 -3.95 -16.92
C ASP A 93 15.37 -3.22 -15.57
N GLU A 94 16.51 -3.41 -14.88
CA GLU A 94 16.85 -2.83 -13.55
C GLU A 94 16.63 -1.31 -13.44
N LYS A 95 16.48 -0.61 -14.57
CA LYS A 95 16.33 0.85 -14.69
C LYS A 95 14.91 1.37 -14.85
N ASP A 96 13.92 0.56 -15.25
CA ASP A 96 12.54 1.04 -15.48
C ASP A 96 11.71 1.11 -14.20
N PHE A 97 12.26 0.63 -13.07
CA PHE A 97 11.75 0.89 -11.73
C PHE A 97 12.02 2.31 -11.24
N SER A 98 11.97 3.33 -12.09
CA SER A 98 11.65 4.67 -11.62
C SER A 98 10.19 4.69 -11.15
N PHE A 99 9.93 3.94 -10.05
CA PHE A 99 8.80 3.91 -9.14
C PHE A 99 7.67 4.83 -9.61
N GLU A 100 7.01 4.41 -10.69
CA GLU A 100 6.03 5.29 -11.31
C GLU A 100 4.92 5.48 -10.29
N GLY A 101 4.55 6.73 -10.03
CA GLY A 101 3.58 7.05 -8.97
C GLY A 101 2.24 6.31 -9.13
N PHE A 102 1.95 5.76 -10.31
CA PHE A 102 0.79 4.90 -10.54
C PHE A 102 0.86 3.59 -9.75
N ILE A 103 2.03 3.00 -9.49
CA ILE A 103 2.14 1.74 -8.75
C ILE A 103 1.66 1.93 -7.31
N TYR A 104 2.12 2.98 -6.65
CA TYR A 104 1.67 3.39 -5.31
C TYR A 104 0.17 3.72 -5.30
N SER A 105 -0.26 4.51 -6.28
CA SER A 105 -1.61 5.07 -6.32
C SER A 105 -2.66 4.01 -6.66
N LYS A 106 -2.43 3.24 -7.73
CA LYS A 106 -3.31 2.15 -8.14
C LYS A 106 -3.23 0.97 -7.17
N GLY A 107 -2.03 0.65 -6.64
CA GLY A 107 -1.85 -0.36 -5.60
C GLY A 107 -2.66 -0.04 -4.34
N SER A 108 -2.56 1.19 -3.83
CA SER A 108 -3.35 1.61 -2.65
C SER A 108 -4.86 1.67 -2.91
N CYS A 109 -5.28 2.05 -4.12
CA CYS A 109 -6.68 1.98 -4.52
C CYS A 109 -7.19 0.52 -4.51
N LEU A 110 -6.39 -0.43 -5.00
CA LEU A 110 -6.71 -1.85 -4.97
C LEU A 110 -6.81 -2.37 -3.52
N MET A 111 -5.87 -2.01 -2.64
CA MET A 111 -5.93 -2.39 -1.22
C MET A 111 -7.14 -1.80 -0.50
N ARG A 112 -7.50 -0.54 -0.80
CA ARG A 112 -8.72 0.09 -0.30
C ARG A 112 -9.97 -0.64 -0.80
N MET A 113 -10.03 -0.97 -2.10
CA MET A 113 -11.15 -1.72 -2.67
C MET A 113 -11.30 -3.08 -2.00
N LEU A 114 -10.19 -3.81 -1.84
CA LEU A 114 -10.18 -5.08 -1.14
C LEU A 114 -10.69 -4.93 0.29
N HIS A 115 -10.14 -3.97 1.05
CA HIS A 115 -10.55 -3.71 2.43
C HIS A 115 -12.06 -3.46 2.55
N LEU A 116 -12.62 -2.63 1.66
CA LEU A 116 -14.06 -2.36 1.64
C LEU A 116 -14.89 -3.55 1.17
N PHE A 117 -14.36 -4.36 0.26
CA PHE A 117 -15.05 -5.52 -0.32
C PHE A 117 -15.17 -6.68 0.66
N VAL A 118 -14.06 -7.07 1.32
CA VAL A 118 -14.05 -8.22 2.24
C VAL A 118 -14.45 -7.84 3.66
N GLY A 119 -14.41 -6.54 3.98
CA GLY A 119 -14.67 -5.99 5.32
C GLY A 119 -13.45 -6.03 6.23
N GLN A 120 -13.46 -5.15 7.24
CA GLN A 120 -12.32 -4.91 8.14
C GLN A 120 -11.75 -6.18 8.78
N ASN A 121 -12.60 -7.05 9.34
CA ASN A 121 -12.14 -8.24 10.07
C ASN A 121 -11.42 -9.21 9.14
N HIS A 122 -12.04 -9.59 8.02
CA HIS A 122 -11.40 -10.47 7.05
C HIS A 122 -10.14 -9.83 6.46
N PHE A 123 -10.16 -8.53 6.15
CA PHE A 123 -8.96 -7.84 5.64
C PHE A 123 -7.78 -7.95 6.61
N LEU A 124 -8.00 -7.66 7.90
CA LEU A 124 -6.95 -7.79 8.91
C LEU A 124 -6.52 -9.25 9.14
N ASP A 125 -7.44 -10.19 9.10
CA ASP A 125 -7.13 -11.61 9.28
C ASP A 125 -6.34 -12.17 8.08
N SER A 126 -6.64 -11.75 6.85
CA SER A 126 -5.86 -12.08 5.65
C SER A 126 -4.43 -11.55 5.74
N ILE A 127 -4.27 -10.30 6.22
CA ILE A 127 -2.94 -9.71 6.44
C ILE A 127 -2.19 -10.47 7.52
N ARG A 128 -2.84 -10.81 8.65
CA ARG A 128 -2.21 -11.60 9.72
C ARG A 128 -1.79 -12.97 9.21
N LEU A 129 -2.63 -13.64 8.43
CA LEU A 129 -2.31 -14.93 7.85
C LEU A 129 -1.08 -14.82 6.94
N PHE A 130 -1.09 -13.87 6.01
CA PHE A 130 0.02 -13.61 5.09
C PHE A 130 1.33 -13.32 5.83
N LEU A 131 1.33 -12.35 6.76
CA LEU A 131 2.52 -11.97 7.50
C LEU A 131 3.09 -13.11 8.34
N ASN A 132 2.25 -13.90 9.01
CA ASN A 132 2.72 -15.05 9.79
C ASN A 132 3.25 -16.19 8.90
N ARG A 133 2.58 -16.47 7.78
CA ARG A 133 2.94 -17.56 6.87
C ARG A 133 4.27 -17.31 6.16
N TYR A 134 4.52 -16.06 5.76
CA TYR A 134 5.69 -15.69 4.97
C TYR A 134 6.74 -14.89 5.75
N SER A 135 6.61 -14.80 7.08
CA SER A 135 7.56 -14.11 7.96
C SER A 135 9.00 -14.54 7.69
N TYR A 136 9.90 -13.56 7.52
CA TYR A 136 11.32 -13.75 7.20
C TYR A 136 11.59 -14.46 5.87
N ARG A 137 10.65 -14.38 4.93
CA ARG A 137 10.75 -14.96 3.59
C ARG A 137 10.28 -13.98 2.54
N THR A 138 10.45 -14.37 1.29
CA THR A 138 9.80 -13.71 0.16
C THR A 138 8.44 -14.33 -0.13
N ALA A 139 7.54 -13.54 -0.70
CA ALA A 139 6.23 -13.97 -1.17
C ALA A 139 5.89 -13.30 -2.50
N THR A 140 5.03 -13.95 -3.29
CA THR A 140 4.47 -13.39 -4.52
C THR A 140 3.15 -12.66 -4.26
N ALA A 141 2.62 -11.93 -5.25
CA ALA A 141 1.26 -11.43 -5.17
C ALA A 141 0.23 -12.56 -5.03
N ILE A 142 0.44 -13.68 -5.73
CA ILE A 142 -0.47 -14.84 -5.70
C ILE A 142 -0.56 -15.41 -4.27
N ASP A 143 0.57 -15.48 -3.56
CA ASP A 143 0.61 -15.91 -2.16
C ASP A 143 -0.25 -15.02 -1.24
N PHE A 144 -0.25 -13.71 -1.46
CA PHE A 144 -1.11 -12.78 -0.75
C PHE A 144 -2.59 -13.02 -1.06
N TRP A 145 -2.96 -13.07 -2.34
CA TRP A 145 -4.34 -13.30 -2.75
C TRP A 145 -4.89 -14.66 -2.27
N ALA A 146 -4.07 -15.70 -2.26
CA ALA A 146 -4.42 -17.01 -1.70
C ALA A 146 -4.73 -16.94 -0.19
N CYS A 147 -4.01 -16.11 0.58
CA CYS A 147 -4.35 -15.87 2.00
C CYS A 147 -5.69 -15.15 2.15
N VAL A 148 -6.02 -14.24 1.22
CA VAL A 148 -7.32 -13.55 1.22
C VAL A 148 -8.45 -14.52 0.91
N GLU A 149 -8.31 -15.33 -0.13
CA GLU A 149 -9.28 -16.38 -0.48
C GLU A 149 -9.49 -17.35 0.68
N GLU A 150 -8.42 -17.80 1.34
CA GLU A 150 -8.49 -18.73 2.48
C GLU A 150 -9.29 -18.16 3.67
N ILE A 151 -9.07 -16.89 4.02
CA ILE A 151 -9.78 -16.25 5.13
C ILE A 151 -11.23 -15.93 4.77
N THR A 152 -11.49 -15.49 3.54
CA THR A 152 -12.80 -14.97 3.14
C THR A 152 -13.73 -16.05 2.59
N ASN A 153 -13.19 -17.15 2.08
CA ASN A 153 -13.89 -18.14 1.24
C ASN A 153 -14.60 -17.51 0.02
N LEU A 154 -14.09 -16.39 -0.47
CA LEU A 154 -14.57 -15.72 -1.68
C LEU A 154 -13.63 -16.06 -2.86
N PRO A 155 -14.15 -16.15 -4.10
CA PRO A 155 -13.32 -16.37 -5.29
C PRO A 155 -12.56 -15.08 -5.64
N ILE A 156 -11.39 -14.91 -5.02
CA ILE A 156 -10.51 -13.75 -5.14
C ILE A 156 -9.44 -14.02 -6.19
#